data_AF-A0A8T0UQB8-F1
#
_entry.id   AF-A0A8T0UQB8-F1
#
_cell.length_a   1.000
_cell.length_b   1.000
_cell.length_c   1.000
_cell.angle_alpha   90.00
_cell.angle_beta   90.00
_cell.angle_gamma   90.00
#
_symmetry.space_group_name_H-M   'P 1'
#
loop_
_entity.id
_entity.type
_entity.pdbx_description
1 polymer ?
#
loop_
_entity_poly.entity_id
_entity_poly.type
_entity_poly.pdbx_seq_one_letter_code
_entity_poly.pdbx_strand_id
1 'polypeptide(L)'
;MMNQHREEDALRGRAVKNQKAIWDETLEMRFLLQKAFSTSNKLPQEPIKARFCNHDKEVEQAYEDLLDSSEQTLGSMMELQEVLLESNQAAKDANGIATLQTILLLNSSASNGENDKWSEVQRLQTRIMMFRNTEIDKWQRKIQVTTGAAALKGKLHAFNQNISDQVAGYMRDPSKMISRMHLSESAVGVFGEECLESCDRGESESPFYALRKQQVKKRKLVDRHASKSIKISVHEKITNFMAPVPMVLPPMAPKLFENLFGMSN
;
A
#
# COMPACT_ATOMS: atom_id res chain seq x y z
N MET A 1 -18.51 39.56 -11.52
CA MET A 1 -17.18 39.24 -10.96
C MET A 1 -17.22 38.66 -9.55
N MET A 2 -17.65 39.40 -8.51
CA MET A 2 -17.54 38.89 -7.11
C MET A 2 -18.37 37.61 -6.83
N ASN A 3 -19.57 37.48 -7.42
CA ASN A 3 -20.39 36.27 -7.30
C ASN A 3 -19.82 35.07 -8.08
N GLN A 4 -19.09 35.29 -9.18
CA GLN A 4 -18.48 34.21 -9.97
C GLN A 4 -17.31 33.57 -9.22
N HIS A 5 -16.45 34.37 -8.59
CA HIS A 5 -15.38 33.84 -7.74
C HIS A 5 -15.91 33.03 -6.56
N ARG A 6 -17.00 33.49 -5.94
CA ARG A 6 -17.64 32.76 -4.83
C ARG A 6 -18.20 31.41 -5.29
N GLU A 7 -18.76 31.34 -6.50
CA GLU A 7 -19.28 30.10 -7.08
C GLU A 7 -18.16 29.15 -7.51
N GLU A 8 -17.08 29.67 -8.10
CA GLU A 8 -15.85 28.92 -8.41
C GLU A 8 -15.21 28.32 -7.16
N ASP A 9 -15.11 29.10 -6.08
CA ASP A 9 -14.56 28.63 -4.81
C ASP A 9 -15.48 27.58 -4.15
N ALA A 10 -16.81 27.73 -4.28
CA ALA A 10 -17.75 26.71 -3.85
C ALA A 10 -17.61 25.41 -4.65
N LEU A 11 -17.40 25.50 -5.97
CA LEU A 11 -17.13 24.34 -6.84
C LEU A 11 -15.83 23.65 -6.45
N ARG A 12 -14.75 24.41 -6.23
CA ARG A 12 -13.47 23.88 -5.75
C ARG A 12 -13.61 23.21 -4.40
N GLY A 13 -14.34 23.82 -3.47
CA GLY A 13 -14.63 23.23 -2.17
C GLY A 13 -15.37 21.89 -2.27
N ARG A 14 -16.37 21.78 -3.17
CA ARG A 14 -17.04 20.51 -3.46
C ARG A 14 -16.10 19.48 -4.06
N ALA A 15 -15.27 19.87 -5.02
CA ALA A 15 -14.31 18.98 -5.66
C ALA A 15 -13.30 18.40 -4.64
N VAL A 16 -12.78 19.23 -3.72
CA VAL A 16 -11.87 18.79 -2.66
C VAL A 16 -12.55 17.80 -1.71
N LYS A 17 -13.81 18.03 -1.34
CA LYS A 17 -14.57 17.09 -0.50
C LYS A 17 -14.73 15.73 -1.18
N ASN A 18 -15.09 15.72 -2.46
CA ASN A 18 -15.26 14.48 -3.23
C ASN A 18 -13.94 13.73 -3.39
N GLN A 19 -12.86 14.44 -3.73
CA GLN A 19 -11.51 13.85 -3.83
C GLN A 19 -11.07 13.22 -2.51
N LYS A 20 -11.33 13.90 -1.38
CA LYS A 20 -11.04 13.36 -0.06
C LYS A 20 -11.85 12.10 0.23
N ALA A 21 -13.15 12.10 -0.07
CA ALA A 21 -13.99 10.91 0.11
C ALA A 21 -13.47 9.72 -0.72
N ILE A 22 -13.18 9.92 -2.00
CA ILE A 22 -12.61 8.86 -2.87
C ILE A 22 -11.29 8.33 -2.29
N TRP A 23 -10.43 9.23 -1.81
CA TRP A 23 -9.16 8.84 -1.20
C TRP A 23 -9.35 8.01 0.07
N ASP A 24 -10.24 8.44 0.97
CA ASP A 24 -10.50 7.76 2.24
C ASP A 24 -11.07 6.35 1.99
N GLU A 25 -12.03 6.21 1.07
CA GLU A 25 -12.61 4.90 0.66
C GLU A 25 -11.56 3.99 -0.01
N THR A 26 -10.72 4.55 -0.88
CA THR A 26 -9.64 3.78 -1.54
C THR A 26 -8.60 3.30 -0.53
N LEU A 27 -8.32 4.11 0.50
CA LEU A 27 -7.41 3.76 1.57
C LEU A 27 -7.99 2.65 2.45
N GLU A 28 -9.29 2.70 2.75
CA GLU A 28 -9.99 1.64 3.47
C GLU A 28 -9.96 0.31 2.71
N MET A 29 -10.29 0.32 1.41
CA MET A 29 -10.16 -0.84 0.53
C MET A 29 -8.74 -1.45 0.62
N ARG A 30 -7.70 -0.61 0.59
CA ARG A 30 -6.32 -1.09 0.73
C ARG A 30 -6.07 -1.78 2.07
N PHE A 31 -6.59 -1.24 3.17
CA PHE A 31 -6.43 -1.86 4.49
C PHE A 31 -7.12 -3.22 4.56
N LEU A 32 -8.33 -3.34 3.98
CA LEU A 32 -9.07 -4.60 3.93
C LEU A 32 -8.33 -5.65 3.10
N LEU A 33 -7.81 -5.26 1.93
CA LEU A 33 -7.06 -6.15 1.04
C LEU A 33 -5.73 -6.63 1.64
N GLN A 34 -5.09 -5.83 2.50
CA GLN A 34 -3.77 -6.14 3.04
C GLN A 34 -3.71 -7.51 3.72
N LYS A 35 -4.72 -7.86 4.53
CA LYS A 35 -4.77 -9.14 5.23
C LYS A 35 -5.01 -10.28 4.25
N ALA A 36 -5.96 -10.11 3.33
CA ALA A 36 -6.28 -11.09 2.29
C ALA A 36 -5.04 -11.45 1.45
N PHE A 37 -4.31 -10.46 0.93
CA PHE A 37 -3.06 -10.69 0.19
C PHE A 37 -2.01 -11.41 1.04
N SER A 38 -1.85 -11.03 2.30
CA SER A 38 -0.88 -11.66 3.19
C SER A 38 -1.22 -13.11 3.50
N THR A 39 -2.51 -13.45 3.61
CA THR A 39 -2.97 -14.83 3.81
C THR A 39 -2.93 -15.65 2.53
N SER A 40 -3.20 -15.07 1.37
CA SER A 40 -3.13 -15.76 0.08
C SER A 40 -1.73 -16.27 -0.22
N ASN A 41 -0.68 -15.58 0.26
CA ASN A 41 0.70 -16.04 0.15
C ASN A 41 0.99 -17.37 0.88
N LYS A 42 0.09 -17.82 1.77
CA LYS A 42 0.22 -19.10 2.49
C LYS A 42 -0.55 -20.23 1.80
N LEU A 43 -1.38 -19.92 0.81
CA LEU A 43 -2.20 -20.93 0.15
C LEU A 43 -1.31 -21.98 -0.53
N PRO A 44 -1.68 -23.27 -0.43
CA PRO A 44 -0.99 -24.33 -1.16
C PRO A 44 -0.86 -23.97 -2.64
N GLN A 45 0.36 -24.11 -3.17
CA GLN A 45 0.62 -24.03 -4.61
C GLN A 45 0.54 -25.42 -5.24
N GLU A 46 0.54 -25.49 -6.57
CA GLU A 46 0.61 -26.78 -7.26
C GLU A 46 1.96 -27.47 -7.00
N PRO A 47 2.00 -28.81 -6.81
CA PRO A 47 0.91 -29.79 -6.95
C PRO A 47 0.14 -30.07 -5.65
N ILE A 48 0.47 -29.39 -4.55
CA ILE A 48 -0.10 -29.64 -3.22
C ILE A 48 -1.58 -29.23 -3.21
N LYS A 49 -1.92 -28.11 -3.86
CA LYS A 49 -3.31 -27.66 -4.07
C LYS A 49 -4.18 -28.78 -4.66
N ALA A 50 -3.76 -29.37 -5.80
CA ALA A 50 -4.51 -30.44 -6.43
C ALA A 50 -4.76 -31.65 -5.50
N ARG A 51 -3.81 -31.99 -4.63
CA ARG A 51 -4.00 -33.07 -3.65
C ARG A 51 -5.08 -32.74 -2.62
N PHE A 52 -5.11 -31.50 -2.13
CA PHE A 52 -6.14 -31.06 -1.19
C PHE A 52 -7.53 -31.04 -1.85
N CYS A 53 -7.66 -30.48 -3.05
CA CYS A 53 -8.93 -30.45 -3.78
C CYS A 53 -9.46 -31.86 -4.10
N ASN A 54 -8.57 -32.78 -4.51
CA ASN A 54 -8.96 -34.16 -4.80
C ASN A 54 -9.40 -34.95 -3.54
N HIS A 55 -8.95 -34.54 -2.36
CA HIS A 55 -9.27 -35.21 -1.10
C HIS A 55 -10.56 -34.67 -0.47
N ASP A 56 -10.82 -33.38 -0.61
CA ASP A 56 -11.95 -32.69 0.02
C ASP A 56 -12.64 -31.73 -0.96
N LYS A 57 -13.92 -32.04 -1.24
CA LYS A 57 -14.76 -31.22 -2.12
C LYS A 57 -15.09 -29.85 -1.52
N GLU A 58 -15.12 -29.71 -0.19
CA GLU A 58 -15.32 -28.41 0.45
C GLU A 58 -14.13 -27.49 0.19
N VAL A 59 -12.92 -28.06 0.17
CA VAL A 59 -11.69 -27.31 -0.18
C VAL A 59 -11.70 -26.92 -1.65
N GLU A 60 -12.09 -27.83 -2.55
CA GLU A 60 -12.25 -27.54 -3.98
C GLU A 60 -13.22 -26.36 -4.20
N GLN A 61 -14.42 -26.43 -3.62
CA GLN A 61 -15.42 -25.36 -3.72
C GLN A 61 -14.90 -24.04 -3.13
N ALA A 62 -14.22 -24.07 -1.97
CA ALA A 62 -13.67 -22.86 -1.37
C ALA A 62 -12.60 -22.18 -2.24
N TYR A 63 -11.83 -22.94 -3.03
CA TYR A 63 -10.89 -22.38 -4.01
C TYR A 63 -11.62 -21.75 -5.20
N GLU A 64 -12.69 -22.37 -5.70
CA GLU A 64 -13.53 -21.79 -6.76
C GLU A 64 -14.16 -20.48 -6.30
N ASP A 65 -14.81 -20.47 -5.12
CA ASP A 65 -15.43 -19.28 -4.54
C ASP A 65 -14.41 -18.15 -4.31
N LEU A 66 -13.19 -18.50 -3.88
CA LEU A 66 -12.09 -17.56 -3.71
C LEU A 66 -11.66 -16.93 -5.03
N LEU A 67 -11.55 -17.73 -6.10
CA LEU A 67 -11.18 -17.25 -7.43
C LEU A 67 -12.27 -16.30 -7.95
N ASP A 68 -13.53 -16.71 -7.93
CA ASP A 68 -14.66 -15.91 -8.38
C ASP A 68 -14.75 -14.58 -7.62
N SER A 69 -14.65 -14.61 -6.30
CA SER A 69 -14.67 -13.40 -5.47
C SER A 69 -13.48 -12.48 -5.73
N SER A 70 -12.28 -13.05 -5.95
CA SER A 70 -11.07 -12.28 -6.27
C SER A 70 -11.18 -11.61 -7.64
N GLU A 71 -11.73 -12.30 -8.62
CA GLU A 71 -11.96 -11.78 -9.96
C GLU A 71 -13.01 -10.68 -10.00
N GLN A 72 -14.12 -10.86 -9.28
CA GLN A 72 -15.14 -9.82 -9.11
C GLN A 72 -14.53 -8.57 -8.46
N THR A 73 -13.74 -8.74 -7.41
CA THR A 73 -13.05 -7.63 -6.72
C THR A 73 -12.11 -6.89 -7.67
N LEU A 74 -11.30 -7.64 -8.44
CA LEU A 74 -10.40 -7.06 -9.44
C LEU A 74 -11.19 -6.28 -10.51
N GLY A 75 -12.29 -6.84 -10.99
CA GLY A 75 -13.20 -6.18 -11.94
C GLY A 75 -13.72 -4.85 -11.42
N SER A 76 -14.25 -4.81 -10.18
CA SER A 76 -14.73 -3.58 -9.56
C SER A 76 -13.61 -2.53 -9.36
N MET A 77 -12.40 -2.96 -9.02
CA MET A 77 -11.24 -2.06 -8.93
C MET A 77 -10.86 -1.46 -10.28
N MET A 78 -10.91 -2.27 -11.34
CA MET A 78 -10.64 -1.82 -12.70
C MET A 78 -11.70 -0.85 -13.20
N GLU A 79 -12.98 -1.12 -12.94
CA GLU A 79 -14.10 -0.23 -13.27
C GLU A 79 -13.95 1.14 -12.57
N LEU A 80 -13.65 1.13 -11.27
CA LEU A 80 -13.38 2.37 -10.53
C LEU A 80 -12.21 3.15 -11.16
N GLN A 81 -11.12 2.47 -11.52
CA GLN A 81 -9.96 3.11 -12.14
C GLN A 81 -10.32 3.70 -13.52
N GLU A 82 -11.11 2.99 -14.33
CA GLU A 82 -11.60 3.45 -15.63
C GLU A 82 -12.48 4.71 -15.47
N VAL A 83 -13.44 4.70 -14.54
CA VAL A 83 -14.34 5.86 -14.26
C VAL A 83 -13.55 7.08 -13.78
N LEU A 84 -12.56 6.89 -12.89
CA LEU A 84 -11.71 7.98 -12.41
C LEU A 84 -10.84 8.56 -13.52
N LEU A 85 -10.34 7.71 -14.43
CA LEU A 85 -9.58 8.14 -15.59
C LEU A 85 -10.45 8.91 -16.58
N GLU A 86 -11.66 8.42 -16.88
CA GLU A 86 -12.62 9.09 -17.76
C GLU A 86 -13.08 10.45 -17.21
N SER A 87 -13.15 10.57 -15.89
CA SER A 87 -13.51 11.83 -15.25
C SER A 87 -12.38 12.87 -15.26
N ASN A 88 -11.15 12.46 -15.54
CA ASN A 88 -9.97 13.33 -15.47
C ASN A 88 -9.53 13.81 -16.86
N GLN A 89 -9.88 15.06 -17.20
CA GLN A 89 -9.50 15.66 -18.49
C GLN A 89 -7.98 15.71 -18.70
N ALA A 90 -7.19 16.01 -17.65
CA ALA A 90 -5.74 16.05 -17.77
C ALA A 90 -5.12 14.67 -18.10
N ALA A 91 -5.76 13.59 -17.67
CA ALA A 91 -5.35 12.23 -18.03
C ALA A 91 -5.73 11.87 -19.47
N LYS A 92 -6.85 12.41 -19.99
CA LYS A 92 -7.26 12.27 -21.39
C LYS A 92 -6.31 12.98 -22.34
N ASP A 93 -5.96 14.22 -22.01
CA ASP A 93 -5.07 15.05 -22.84
C ASP A 93 -3.64 14.51 -22.86
N ALA A 94 -3.23 13.86 -21.76
CA ALA A 94 -1.92 13.22 -21.66
C ALA A 94 -1.80 11.93 -22.46
N ASN A 95 -2.88 11.34 -22.98
CA ASN A 95 -2.85 10.11 -23.79
C ASN A 95 -2.52 10.41 -25.26
N GLY A 96 -1.27 10.80 -25.51
CA GLY A 96 -0.71 10.97 -26.84
C GLY A 96 -0.52 9.66 -27.63
N ILE A 97 -0.13 9.84 -28.90
CA ILE A 97 0.08 8.77 -29.92
C ILE A 97 0.98 7.64 -29.42
N ALA A 98 1.97 7.93 -28.57
CA ALA A 98 2.89 6.93 -28.00
C ALA A 98 2.21 5.90 -27.07
N THR A 99 1.17 6.30 -26.32
CA THR A 99 0.39 5.36 -25.49
C THR A 99 -0.48 4.46 -26.35
N LEU A 100 -1.07 5.01 -27.43
CA LEU A 100 -1.82 4.23 -28.40
C LEU A 100 -0.94 3.22 -29.14
N GLN A 101 0.28 3.61 -29.53
CA GLN A 101 1.25 2.70 -30.16
C GLN A 101 1.71 1.57 -29.22
N THR A 102 1.90 1.89 -27.93
CA THR A 102 2.23 0.88 -26.91
C THR A 102 1.07 -0.10 -26.69
N ILE A 103 -0.16 0.40 -26.62
CA ILE A 103 -1.37 -0.43 -26.49
C ILE A 103 -1.55 -1.34 -27.72
N LEU A 104 -1.32 -0.82 -28.93
CA LEU A 104 -1.39 -1.62 -30.17
C LEU A 104 -0.36 -2.76 -30.20
N LEU A 105 0.87 -2.50 -29.76
CA LEU A 105 1.92 -3.54 -29.67
C LEU A 105 1.57 -4.62 -28.64
N LEU A 106 1.00 -4.25 -27.50
CA LEU A 106 0.55 -5.18 -26.46
C LEU A 106 -0.64 -6.03 -26.92
N ASN A 107 -1.61 -5.43 -27.61
CA ASN A 107 -2.75 -6.15 -28.17
C ASN A 107 -2.33 -7.14 -29.27
N SER A 108 -1.27 -6.84 -30.02
CA SER A 108 -0.73 -7.72 -31.08
C SER A 108 0.04 -8.93 -30.53
N SER A 109 0.50 -8.87 -29.28
CA SER A 109 1.29 -9.94 -28.63
C SER A 109 0.46 -10.83 -27.68
N ALA A 110 -0.82 -10.50 -27.45
CA ALA A 110 -1.75 -11.23 -26.60
C ALA A 110 -2.41 -12.47 -27.27
N SER A 111 -1.81 -13.03 -28.33
CA SER A 111 -2.40 -14.12 -29.14
C SER A 111 -2.34 -15.52 -28.50
N ASN A 112 -1.81 -15.69 -27.27
CA ASN A 112 -1.71 -17.00 -26.64
C ASN A 112 -2.58 -17.09 -25.38
N GLY A 113 -3.87 -17.39 -25.59
CA GLY A 113 -4.77 -18.26 -24.82
C GLY A 113 -4.94 -18.19 -23.29
N GLU A 114 -4.06 -17.56 -22.53
CA GLU A 114 -4.04 -17.72 -21.07
C GLU A 114 -3.51 -16.46 -20.38
N ASN A 115 -4.16 -15.30 -20.62
CA ASN A 115 -3.95 -14.11 -19.78
C ASN A 115 -4.98 -12.97 -19.96
N ASP A 116 -6.26 -13.28 -20.18
CA ASP A 116 -7.26 -12.26 -20.55
C ASP A 116 -7.36 -11.11 -19.52
N LYS A 117 -7.46 -11.47 -18.23
CA LYS A 117 -7.64 -10.51 -17.12
C LYS A 117 -6.41 -9.64 -16.85
N TRP A 118 -5.21 -10.22 -16.92
CA TRP A 118 -3.98 -9.45 -16.74
C TRP A 118 -3.68 -8.55 -17.93
N SER A 119 -4.06 -8.95 -19.15
CA SER A 119 -4.01 -8.08 -20.32
C SER A 119 -4.89 -6.84 -20.14
N GLU A 120 -6.08 -6.98 -19.56
CA GLU A 120 -6.95 -5.86 -19.22
C GLU A 120 -6.33 -4.93 -18.16
N VAL A 121 -5.79 -5.50 -17.09
CA VAL A 121 -5.04 -4.74 -16.07
C VAL A 121 -3.89 -3.98 -16.72
N GLN A 122 -3.12 -4.64 -17.57
CA GLN A 122 -1.98 -4.04 -18.25
C GLN A 122 -2.43 -2.91 -19.20
N ARG A 123 -3.51 -3.11 -19.96
CA ARG A 123 -4.12 -2.08 -20.81
C ARG A 123 -4.44 -0.80 -20.02
N LEU A 124 -5.13 -0.95 -18.88
CA LEU A 124 -5.46 0.16 -17.99
C LEU A 124 -4.21 0.86 -17.44
N GLN A 125 -3.21 0.08 -17.00
CA GLN A 125 -1.95 0.63 -16.48
C GLN A 125 -1.13 1.36 -17.55
N THR A 126 -1.13 0.88 -18.79
CA THR A 126 -0.51 1.57 -19.92
C THR A 126 -1.25 2.89 -20.21
N ARG A 127 -2.58 2.89 -20.15
CA ARG A 127 -3.41 4.08 -20.43
C ARG A 127 -3.22 5.23 -19.43
N ILE A 128 -2.80 4.95 -18.20
CA ILE A 128 -2.50 5.98 -17.20
C ILE A 128 -1.01 6.36 -17.18
N MET A 129 -0.14 5.57 -17.81
CA MET A 129 1.31 5.64 -17.63
C MET A 129 1.89 7.06 -17.85
N MET A 130 1.53 7.73 -18.94
CA MET A 130 2.09 9.05 -19.27
C MET A 130 1.62 10.13 -18.29
N PHE A 131 0.32 10.16 -17.99
CA PHE A 131 -0.24 11.04 -16.97
C PHE A 131 0.41 10.81 -15.60
N ARG A 132 0.46 9.55 -15.15
CA ARG A 132 1.04 9.13 -13.88
C ARG A 132 2.49 9.60 -13.75
N ASN A 133 3.34 9.26 -14.72
CA ASN A 133 4.76 9.60 -14.67
C ASN A 133 4.95 11.12 -14.64
N THR A 134 4.22 11.85 -15.49
CA THR A 134 4.30 13.32 -15.58
C THR A 134 3.90 14.00 -14.27
N GLU A 135 2.78 13.60 -13.67
CA GLU A 135 2.32 14.19 -12.42
C GLU A 135 3.21 13.78 -11.23
N ILE A 136 3.69 12.53 -11.16
CA ILE A 136 4.63 12.10 -10.12
C ILE A 136 5.91 12.94 -10.15
N ASP A 137 6.52 13.11 -11.33
CA ASP A 137 7.77 13.86 -11.48
C ASP A 137 7.56 15.35 -11.21
N LYS A 138 6.39 15.89 -11.53
CA LYS A 138 5.99 17.27 -11.18
C LYS A 138 5.86 17.44 -9.66
N TRP A 139 5.20 16.52 -8.96
CA TRP A 139 5.07 16.58 -7.50
C TRP A 139 6.41 16.35 -6.79
N GLN A 140 7.25 15.45 -7.30
CA GLN A 140 8.63 15.30 -6.83
C GLN A 140 9.39 16.62 -6.91
N ARG A 141 9.41 17.28 -8.07
CA ARG A 141 10.09 18.57 -8.25
C ARG A 141 9.59 19.62 -7.27
N LYS A 142 8.26 19.69 -7.06
CA LYS A 142 7.66 20.63 -6.11
C LYS A 142 8.14 20.37 -4.68
N ILE A 143 8.13 19.12 -4.22
CA ILE A 143 8.61 18.73 -2.89
C ILE A 143 10.10 19.03 -2.71
N GLN A 144 10.92 18.78 -3.73
CA GLN A 144 12.36 19.07 -3.70
C GLN A 144 12.65 20.57 -3.54
N VAL A 145 11.88 21.42 -4.24
CA VAL A 145 11.99 22.88 -4.15
C VAL A 145 11.55 23.37 -2.78
N THR A 146 10.42 22.88 -2.26
CA THR A 146 9.88 23.30 -0.96
C THR A 146 10.75 22.88 0.22
N THR A 147 11.37 21.70 0.16
CA THR A 147 12.19 21.15 1.27
C THR A 147 13.61 21.73 1.31
N GLY A 148 13.99 22.62 0.38
CA GLY A 148 15.36 23.14 0.26
C GLY A 148 16.40 22.08 -0.14
N ALA A 149 15.95 20.87 -0.47
CA ALA A 149 16.82 19.74 -0.80
C ALA A 149 17.55 19.92 -2.13
N ALA A 150 17.16 20.91 -2.95
CA ALA A 150 17.94 21.39 -4.09
C ALA A 150 19.36 21.88 -3.70
N ALA A 151 19.62 22.24 -2.44
CA ALA A 151 20.95 22.57 -1.94
C ALA A 151 21.82 21.33 -1.65
N LEU A 152 21.22 20.14 -1.50
CA LEU A 152 21.91 18.86 -1.25
C LEU A 152 22.24 18.08 -2.54
N LYS A 153 21.88 18.66 -3.69
CA LYS A 153 21.89 18.08 -5.04
C LYS A 153 23.28 17.66 -5.56
N GLY A 154 24.36 18.04 -4.88
CA GLY A 154 25.73 17.77 -5.31
C GLY A 154 26.29 16.36 -5.02
N LYS A 155 25.66 15.55 -4.16
CA LYS A 155 26.31 14.32 -3.64
C LYS A 155 25.64 12.97 -3.95
N LEU A 156 24.40 12.92 -4.45
CA LEU A 156 23.74 11.65 -4.82
C LEU A 156 23.03 11.72 -6.16
N HIS A 157 23.46 10.88 -7.11
CA HIS A 157 22.89 10.77 -8.46
C HIS A 157 21.39 10.42 -8.46
N ALA A 158 20.94 9.58 -7.52
CA ALA A 158 19.53 9.21 -7.38
C ALA A 158 18.62 10.40 -7.02
N PHE A 159 19.15 11.41 -6.33
CA PHE A 159 18.36 12.61 -5.99
C PHE A 159 18.17 13.56 -7.18
N ASN A 160 18.97 13.38 -8.22
CA ASN A 160 19.04 14.25 -9.40
C ASN A 160 18.24 13.73 -10.59
N GLN A 161 17.64 12.54 -10.47
CA GLN A 161 16.82 11.92 -11.50
C GLN A 161 15.33 12.00 -11.12
N ASN A 162 14.48 12.06 -12.13
CA ASN A 162 13.05 11.90 -11.96
C ASN A 162 12.75 10.48 -11.45
N ILE A 163 11.66 10.32 -10.68
CA ILE A 163 11.23 9.02 -10.18
C ILE A 163 10.95 8.07 -11.36
N SER A 164 10.34 8.57 -12.43
CA SER A 164 10.09 7.79 -13.64
C SER A 164 11.39 7.21 -14.24
N ASP A 165 12.45 8.01 -14.34
CA ASP A 165 13.76 7.59 -14.86
C ASP A 165 14.45 6.57 -13.93
N GLN A 166 14.32 6.75 -12.61
CA GLN A 166 14.84 5.79 -11.63
C GLN A 166 14.14 4.45 -11.76
N VAL A 167 12.81 4.45 -11.85
CA VAL A 167 12.01 3.24 -12.04
C VAL A 167 12.38 2.57 -13.37
N ALA A 168 12.46 3.32 -14.47
CA ALA A 168 12.89 2.78 -15.76
C ALA A 168 14.31 2.20 -15.71
N GLY A 169 15.22 2.80 -14.94
CA GLY A 169 16.53 2.26 -14.64
C GLY A 169 16.47 0.89 -13.95
N TYR A 170 15.66 0.76 -12.90
CA TYR A 170 15.47 -0.51 -12.20
C TYR A 170 14.76 -1.57 -13.05
N MET A 171 13.82 -1.17 -13.90
CA MET A 171 13.07 -2.08 -14.76
C MET A 171 13.90 -2.65 -15.93
N ARG A 172 15.10 -2.12 -16.20
CA ARG A 172 16.02 -2.69 -17.21
C ARG A 172 16.61 -4.04 -16.81
N ASP A 173 16.82 -4.26 -15.51
CA ASP A 173 17.21 -5.56 -14.94
C ASP A 173 16.43 -5.76 -13.62
N PRO A 174 15.18 -6.26 -13.71
CA PRO A 174 14.33 -6.39 -12.54
C PRO A 174 14.75 -7.56 -11.65
N SER A 175 15.69 -8.41 -12.07
CA SER A 175 16.07 -9.66 -11.38
C SER A 175 16.39 -9.43 -9.90
N LYS A 176 17.22 -8.40 -9.61
CA LYS A 176 17.59 -8.06 -8.22
C LYS A 176 16.42 -7.52 -7.40
N MET A 177 15.46 -6.85 -8.04
CA MET A 177 14.27 -6.33 -7.38
C MET A 177 13.31 -7.47 -7.08
N ILE A 178 13.05 -8.34 -8.05
CA ILE A 178 12.22 -9.53 -7.94
C ILE A 178 12.74 -10.42 -6.80
N SER A 179 14.04 -10.71 -6.77
CA SER A 179 14.64 -11.51 -5.69
C SER A 179 14.50 -10.88 -4.29
N ARG A 180 14.30 -9.56 -4.19
CA ARG A 180 14.03 -8.87 -2.91
C ARG A 180 12.55 -8.78 -2.58
N MET A 181 11.68 -8.78 -3.60
CA MET A 181 10.23 -8.68 -3.44
C MET A 181 9.59 -10.02 -3.10
N HIS A 182 10.21 -11.13 -3.49
CA HIS A 182 9.78 -12.44 -3.02
C HIS A 182 9.93 -12.51 -1.50
N LEU A 183 8.82 -12.82 -0.82
CA LEU A 183 8.86 -13.18 0.58
C LEU A 183 9.74 -14.43 0.71
N SER A 184 10.65 -14.45 1.68
CA SER A 184 11.42 -15.67 1.93
C SER A 184 10.45 -16.78 2.30
N GLU A 185 10.52 -17.91 1.61
CA GLU A 185 9.70 -19.12 1.89
C GLU A 185 9.78 -19.49 3.38
N SER A 186 10.96 -19.36 4.00
CA SER A 186 11.13 -19.58 5.45
C SER A 186 10.36 -18.63 6.39
N ALA A 187 9.89 -17.48 5.88
CA ALA A 187 9.13 -16.49 6.64
C ALA A 187 7.61 -16.62 6.42
N VAL A 188 7.19 -17.34 5.38
CA VAL A 188 5.78 -17.56 5.02
C VAL A 188 5.56 -19.06 4.97
N GLY A 189 5.09 -19.64 6.07
CA GLY A 189 4.72 -21.06 6.09
C GLY A 189 3.55 -21.30 5.14
N VAL A 190 3.83 -21.88 3.97
CA VAL A 190 2.83 -22.33 3.01
C VAL A 190 2.19 -23.61 3.54
N PHE A 191 0.87 -23.71 3.45
CA PHE A 191 0.18 -24.89 3.92
C PHE A 191 0.55 -26.12 3.09
N GLY A 192 0.88 -27.22 3.78
CA GLY A 192 1.17 -28.52 3.16
C GLY A 192 2.64 -28.74 2.76
N GLU A 193 3.51 -27.74 2.91
CA GLU A 193 4.93 -27.85 2.52
C GLU A 193 5.74 -28.78 3.45
N GLU A 194 5.42 -28.80 4.76
CA GLU A 194 6.05 -29.71 5.74
C GLU A 194 5.76 -31.20 5.46
N CYS A 195 4.71 -31.52 4.72
CA CYS A 195 4.33 -32.90 4.42
C CYS A 195 5.26 -33.60 3.41
N LEU A 196 6.04 -32.84 2.63
CA LEU A 196 6.98 -33.39 1.65
C LEU A 196 8.36 -33.66 2.25
N GLU A 197 8.78 -32.87 3.24
CA GLU A 197 10.10 -33.02 3.86
C GLU A 197 10.22 -34.28 4.73
N SER A 198 9.11 -34.87 5.18
CA SER A 198 9.11 -36.12 5.97
C SER A 198 9.30 -37.39 5.14
N CYS A 199 9.23 -37.30 3.81
CA CYS A 199 9.38 -38.47 2.94
C CYS A 199 10.76 -38.59 2.27
N ASP A 200 11.66 -37.60 2.38
CA ASP A 200 12.92 -37.63 1.63
C ASP A 200 14.07 -36.86 2.29
N ARG A 201 14.37 -37.12 3.57
CA ARG A 201 15.57 -36.56 4.23
C ARG A 201 16.59 -37.62 4.64
N GLY A 202 17.25 -38.18 3.62
CA GLY A 202 18.66 -38.53 3.72
C GLY A 202 19.52 -37.24 3.67
N GLU A 203 20.35 -37.08 4.69
CA GLU A 203 21.53 -36.22 4.82
C GLU A 203 21.87 -35.27 3.64
N SER A 204 21.68 -33.95 3.83
CA SER A 204 22.64 -32.90 3.39
C SER A 204 22.11 -31.47 3.64
N GLU A 205 21.94 -31.06 4.90
CA GLU A 205 21.94 -29.63 5.18
C GLU A 205 23.40 -29.10 5.11
N SER A 206 23.69 -28.31 4.09
CA SER A 206 24.96 -27.60 3.92
C SER A 206 25.23 -26.66 5.12
N PRO A 207 26.42 -26.69 5.75
CA PRO A 207 26.79 -25.88 6.92
C PRO A 207 26.64 -24.37 6.72
N PHE A 208 26.54 -23.91 5.47
CA PHE A 208 26.45 -22.50 5.13
C PHE A 208 25.09 -21.89 5.53
N TYR A 209 24.01 -22.70 5.50
CA TYR A 209 22.66 -22.24 5.84
C TYR A 209 22.39 -22.25 7.35
N ALA A 210 23.02 -23.16 8.10
CA ALA A 210 22.96 -23.18 9.56
C ALA A 210 23.60 -21.93 10.20
N LEU A 211 24.68 -21.41 9.60
CA LEU A 211 25.39 -20.23 10.13
C LEU A 211 24.58 -18.93 10.01
N ARG A 212 23.72 -18.79 8.99
CA ARG A 212 22.92 -17.56 8.79
C ARG A 212 21.77 -17.43 9.80
N LYS A 213 21.26 -18.54 10.32
CA LYS A 213 20.27 -18.57 11.41
C LYS A 213 20.84 -18.05 12.74
N GLN A 214 22.17 -18.03 12.91
CA GLN A 214 22.83 -17.63 14.16
C GLN A 214 23.30 -16.17 14.23
N GLN A 215 23.19 -15.38 13.17
CA GLN A 215 23.63 -13.97 13.16
C GLN A 215 22.50 -12.94 13.36
N VAL A 216 21.48 -13.28 14.14
CA VAL A 216 20.70 -12.23 14.81
C VAL A 216 21.55 -11.74 15.97
N LYS A 217 22.24 -10.61 15.79
CA LYS A 217 22.89 -9.87 16.90
C LYS A 217 21.92 -9.90 18.07
N LYS A 218 22.30 -10.50 19.22
CA LYS A 218 21.52 -10.50 20.46
C LYS A 218 21.32 -9.05 20.91
N ARG A 219 20.36 -8.38 20.31
CA ARG A 219 19.82 -7.12 20.81
C ARG A 219 18.95 -7.52 21.99
N LYS A 220 19.14 -6.85 23.12
CA LYS A 220 18.30 -7.03 24.31
C LYS A 220 16.84 -7.14 23.87
N LEU A 221 16.11 -8.10 24.41
CA LEU A 221 14.66 -8.20 24.22
C LEU A 221 14.06 -6.90 24.76
N VAL A 222 13.78 -5.97 23.86
CA VAL A 222 13.11 -4.71 24.15
C VAL A 222 11.72 -4.88 23.59
N ASP A 223 10.71 -4.78 24.45
CA ASP A 223 9.32 -4.75 24.02
C ASP A 223 9.12 -3.59 23.04
N ARG A 224 8.90 -3.93 21.76
CA ARG A 224 8.73 -2.96 20.68
C ARG A 224 7.28 -2.53 20.51
N HIS A 225 6.33 -3.24 21.10
CA HIS A 225 4.89 -3.07 20.86
C HIS A 225 4.36 -1.78 21.50
N ALA A 226 5.05 -1.25 22.52
CA ALA A 226 4.69 -0.02 23.23
C ALA A 226 5.80 1.05 23.21
N SER A 227 6.70 1.03 22.23
CA SER A 227 7.86 1.95 22.18
C SER A 227 7.48 3.44 22.11
N LYS A 228 6.23 3.74 21.76
CA LYS A 228 5.66 5.10 21.62
C LYS A 228 4.47 5.34 22.56
N SER A 229 4.31 4.57 23.64
CA SER A 229 3.26 4.81 24.62
C SER A 229 3.70 5.85 25.67
N ILE A 230 2.72 6.47 26.34
CA ILE A 230 2.97 7.30 27.52
C ILE A 230 3.57 6.41 28.61
N LYS A 231 4.75 6.78 29.11
CA LYS A 231 5.39 6.15 30.27
C LYS A 231 5.27 7.10 31.46
N ILE A 232 4.68 6.64 32.55
CA ILE A 232 4.61 7.41 33.80
C ILE A 232 5.97 7.26 34.50
N SER A 233 6.91 8.13 34.15
CA SER A 233 8.21 8.25 34.80
C SER A 233 8.44 9.69 35.24
N VAL A 234 8.96 9.87 36.46
CA VAL A 234 9.34 11.19 36.95
C VAL A 234 10.57 11.67 36.17
N HIS A 235 10.44 12.81 35.50
CA HIS A 235 11.54 13.42 34.74
C HIS A 235 12.09 14.61 35.52
N GLU A 236 13.30 14.46 36.05
CA GLU A 236 13.95 15.44 36.93
C GLU A 236 14.01 16.87 36.35
N LYS A 237 14.18 17.00 35.02
CA LYS A 237 14.26 18.30 34.32
C LYS A 237 12.95 19.08 34.24
N ILE A 238 11.79 18.40 34.38
CA ILE A 238 10.47 19.05 34.34
C ILE A 238 9.82 19.09 35.72
N THR A 239 10.40 18.41 36.72
CA THR A 239 10.02 18.58 38.11
C THR A 239 10.24 20.05 38.50
N ASN A 240 9.20 20.70 39.04
CA ASN A 240 9.20 22.12 39.41
C ASN A 240 9.37 23.11 38.25
N PHE A 241 9.05 22.73 37.01
CA PHE A 241 9.13 23.64 35.85
C PHE A 241 8.25 24.90 36.01
N MET A 242 7.12 24.79 36.72
CA MET A 242 6.24 25.92 37.06
C MET A 242 5.70 25.79 38.47
N ALA A 243 5.55 26.93 39.15
CA ALA A 243 4.81 27.00 40.40
C ALA A 243 3.30 26.90 40.12
N PRO A 244 2.51 26.21 40.96
CA PRO A 244 1.07 26.15 40.81
C PRO A 244 0.47 27.55 40.94
N VAL A 245 -0.37 27.92 39.98
CA VAL A 245 -1.13 29.18 40.02
C VAL A 245 -2.43 28.91 40.78
N PRO A 246 -2.72 29.65 41.88
CA PRO A 246 -3.97 29.49 42.58
C PRO A 246 -5.13 29.91 41.66
N MET A 247 -6.00 28.96 41.32
CA MET A 247 -7.26 29.23 40.64
C MET A 247 -8.41 29.04 41.61
N VAL A 248 -9.28 30.04 41.69
CA VAL A 248 -10.56 29.93 42.39
C VAL A 248 -11.56 29.32 41.42
N LEU A 249 -12.24 28.26 41.85
CA LEU A 249 -13.28 27.64 41.04
C LEU A 249 -14.42 28.65 40.80
N PRO A 250 -14.81 28.93 39.56
CA PRO A 250 -15.89 29.86 39.28
C PRO A 250 -17.22 29.37 39.90
N PRO A 251 -18.06 30.26 40.45
CA PRO A 251 -19.26 29.87 41.21
C PRO A 251 -20.33 29.14 40.39
N MET A 252 -20.29 29.25 39.07
CA MET A 252 -21.18 28.53 38.15
C MET A 252 -20.71 27.10 37.84
N ALA A 253 -19.44 26.75 38.12
CA ALA A 253 -18.86 25.47 37.72
C ALA A 253 -19.55 24.26 38.37
N PRO A 254 -19.90 24.25 39.68
CA PRO A 254 -20.60 23.12 40.28
C PRO A 254 -21.95 22.84 39.61
N LYS A 255 -22.75 23.89 39.38
CA LYS A 255 -24.05 23.79 38.70
C LYS A 255 -23.92 23.30 37.25
N LEU A 256 -22.85 23.68 36.56
CA LEU A 256 -22.60 23.22 35.20
C LEU A 256 -22.25 21.72 35.18
N PHE A 257 -21.45 21.24 36.12
CA PHE A 257 -21.06 19.83 36.20
C PHE A 257 -22.21 18.92 36.66
N GLU A 258 -23.08 19.41 37.54
CA GLU A 258 -24.29 18.68 37.95
C GLU A 258 -25.29 18.50 36.80
N ASN A 259 -25.41 19.46 35.90
CA ASN A 259 -26.38 19.43 34.80
C ASN A 259 -25.79 18.94 33.47
N LEU A 260 -24.53 18.50 33.46
CA LEU A 260 -23.88 18.00 32.26
C LEU A 260 -24.52 16.65 31.88
N PHE A 261 -25.10 16.58 30.68
CA PHE A 261 -25.84 15.42 30.15
C PHE A 261 -27.22 15.13 30.78
N GLY A 262 -27.83 16.09 31.46
CA GLY A 262 -29.24 15.97 31.87
C GLY A 262 -29.50 14.92 32.96
N MET A 263 -28.48 14.58 33.76
CA MET A 263 -28.63 13.71 34.92
C MET A 263 -29.11 14.49 36.15
N SER A 264 -30.27 15.13 36.04
CA SER A 264 -31.05 15.52 37.22
C SER A 264 -32.27 14.60 37.27
N ASN A 265 -32.27 13.65 38.22
CA ASN A 265 -33.51 13.14 38.78
C ASN A 265 -34.26 14.27 39.49
#